data_AF-A0A954YZ76-F1
#
_entry.id   AF-A0A954YZ76-F1
#
_cell.length_a   1.000
_cell.length_b   1.000
_cell.length_c   1.000
_cell.angle_alpha   90.00
_cell.angle_beta   90.00
_cell.angle_gamma   90.00
#
_symmetry.space_group_name_H-M   'P 1'
#
loop_
_entity.id
_entity.type
_entity.pdbx_description
1 polymer ?
#
loop_
_entity_poly.entity_id
_entity_poly.type
_entity_poly.pdbx_seq_one_letter_code
_entity_poly.pdbx_strand_id
1 'polypeptide(L)'
;MPSVLPDCLRHSHVRARFGAGTLDRLGDESVGAGATRVLIVTDRGIVAAGHVARAEAAIRAAGAEVTIFAEVEENPTTEHVAAGVRVARGAGVDFIVGLGGGSAMDCAKGANFLLTNGGRMQDYWGVG
;
A
#
# COMPACT_ATOMS: atom_id res chain seq x y z
N MET A 1 32.87 -16.44 30.86
CA MET A 1 32.57 -16.59 29.42
C MET A 1 31.40 -15.67 29.10
N PRO A 2 31.56 -14.62 28.29
CA PRO A 2 30.43 -13.76 27.93
C PRO A 2 29.64 -14.42 26.79
N SER A 3 28.34 -14.59 26.99
CA SER A 3 27.38 -15.06 25.99
C SER A 3 27.14 -13.96 24.96
N VAL A 4 27.66 -14.14 23.75
CA VAL A 4 27.26 -13.36 22.58
C VAL A 4 25.86 -13.81 22.16
N LEU A 5 24.86 -12.98 22.41
CA LEU A 5 23.56 -13.09 21.73
C LEU A 5 23.79 -12.79 20.24
N PRO A 6 23.16 -13.50 19.30
CA PRO A 6 23.34 -13.24 17.88
C PRO A 6 22.83 -11.83 17.54
N ASP A 7 23.63 -11.09 16.77
CA ASP A 7 23.30 -9.75 16.30
C ASP A 7 21.97 -9.76 15.53
N CYS A 8 20.95 -9.13 16.12
CA CYS A 8 19.71 -8.82 15.42
C CYS A 8 19.99 -7.65 14.46
N LEU A 9 20.34 -7.97 13.21
CA LEU A 9 20.54 -6.98 12.15
C LEU A 9 19.22 -6.23 11.88
N ARG A 10 19.09 -5.02 12.43
CA ARG A 10 17.99 -4.10 12.10
C ARG A 10 18.27 -3.36 10.80
N HIS A 11 17.80 -3.91 9.69
CA HIS A 11 17.74 -3.20 8.40
C HIS A 11 16.33 -2.68 8.15
N SER A 12 16.12 -1.37 8.23
CA SER A 12 14.89 -0.74 7.75
C SER A 12 15.20 0.28 6.66
N HIS A 13 15.10 -0.14 5.41
CA HIS A 13 15.21 0.72 4.22
C HIS A 13 13.99 1.63 4.02
N VAL A 14 12.98 1.55 4.90
CA VAL A 14 11.72 2.30 4.81
C VAL A 14 11.90 3.72 5.35
N ARG A 15 11.56 4.73 4.55
CA ARG A 15 11.50 6.12 4.99
C ARG A 15 10.24 6.34 5.83
N ALA A 16 10.40 6.69 7.10
CA ALA A 16 9.31 7.11 7.97
C ALA A 16 9.16 8.64 7.97
N ARG A 17 7.92 9.12 7.79
CA ARG A 17 7.53 10.53 7.93
C ARG A 17 6.38 10.58 8.92
N PHE A 18 6.48 11.44 9.93
CA PHE A 18 5.48 11.56 10.98
C PHE A 18 5.29 13.01 11.40
N GLY A 19 4.12 13.31 11.97
CA GLY A 19 3.73 14.65 12.41
C GLY A 19 2.42 15.10 11.79
N ALA A 20 1.77 16.10 12.41
CA ALA A 20 0.55 16.69 11.89
C ALA A 20 0.78 17.26 10.48
N GLY A 21 -0.18 17.05 9.58
CA GLY A 21 -0.10 17.53 8.19
C GLY A 21 0.77 16.68 7.25
N THR A 22 1.41 15.59 7.73
CA THR A 22 2.27 14.76 6.87
C THR A 22 1.53 14.16 5.67
N LEU A 23 0.22 13.91 5.79
CA LEU A 23 -0.59 13.38 4.68
C LEU A 23 -0.62 14.32 3.47
N ASP A 24 -0.48 15.63 3.67
CA ASP A 24 -0.51 16.60 2.56
C ASP A 24 0.73 16.48 1.66
N ARG A 25 1.81 15.89 2.18
CA ARG A 25 3.04 15.59 1.41
C ARG A 25 2.95 14.32 0.58
N LEU A 26 1.85 13.56 0.70
CA LEU A 26 1.72 12.27 0.03
C LEU A 26 1.83 12.39 -1.49
N GLY A 27 1.30 13.47 -2.09
CA GLY A 27 1.43 13.73 -3.52
C GLY A 27 2.88 13.90 -3.95
N ASP A 28 3.61 14.83 -3.32
CA ASP A 28 5.03 15.09 -3.62
C ASP A 28 5.91 13.86 -3.40
N GLU A 29 5.67 13.10 -2.34
CA GLU A 29 6.43 11.87 -2.06
C GLU A 29 6.12 10.76 -3.08
N SER A 30 4.87 10.67 -3.57
CA SER A 30 4.49 9.69 -4.60
C SER A 30 5.09 10.04 -5.97
N VAL A 31 4.92 11.28 -6.42
CA VAL A 31 5.46 11.75 -7.71
C VAL A 31 6.98 11.81 -7.69
N GLY A 32 7.59 12.22 -6.57
CA GLY A 32 9.03 12.19 -6.37
C GLY A 32 9.62 10.76 -6.40
N ALA A 33 8.79 9.74 -6.17
CA ALA A 33 9.14 8.32 -6.35
C ALA A 33 8.85 7.81 -7.78
N GLY A 34 8.37 8.66 -8.70
CA GLY A 34 8.09 8.33 -10.09
C GLY A 34 6.66 7.89 -10.38
N ALA A 35 5.72 8.06 -9.44
CA ALA A 35 4.33 7.66 -9.65
C ALA A 35 3.62 8.54 -10.69
N THR A 36 2.92 7.91 -11.64
CA THR A 36 2.02 8.60 -12.58
C THR A 36 0.57 8.14 -12.44
N ARG A 37 0.34 6.88 -12.03
CA ARG A 37 -0.99 6.29 -11.82
C ARG A 37 -0.99 5.51 -10.50
N VAL A 38 -1.59 6.11 -9.48
CA VAL A 38 -1.56 5.61 -8.11
C VAL A 38 -2.84 4.82 -7.79
N LEU A 39 -2.69 3.65 -7.17
CA LEU A 39 -3.79 2.95 -6.51
C LEU A 39 -3.76 3.21 -5.01
N ILE A 40 -4.84 3.77 -4.47
CA ILE A 40 -5.07 3.81 -3.02
C ILE A 40 -5.84 2.54 -2.62
N VAL A 41 -5.22 1.69 -1.80
CA VAL A 41 -5.83 0.51 -1.17
C VAL A 41 -6.22 0.86 0.26
N THR A 42 -7.50 0.75 0.59
CA THR A 42 -8.06 1.25 1.85
C THR A 42 -9.33 0.50 2.26
N ASP A 43 -9.89 0.86 3.40
CA ASP A 43 -11.16 0.34 3.92
C ASP A 43 -12.23 1.44 4.01
N ARG A 44 -13.49 1.03 4.18
CA ARG A 44 -14.64 1.94 4.24
C ARG A 44 -14.61 2.88 5.46
N GLY A 45 -13.97 2.48 6.55
CA GLY A 45 -13.82 3.32 7.75
C GLY A 45 -12.91 4.52 7.49
N ILE A 46 -11.78 4.29 6.81
CA ILE A 46 -10.85 5.35 6.41
C ILE A 46 -11.47 6.28 5.36
N VAL A 47 -12.30 5.73 4.46
CA VAL A 47 -13.14 6.55 3.55
C VAL A 47 -14.08 7.44 4.33
N ALA A 48 -14.84 6.88 5.29
CA ALA A 48 -15.80 7.62 6.10
C ALA A 48 -15.14 8.72 6.96
N ALA A 49 -13.89 8.50 7.39
CA ALA A 49 -13.09 9.49 8.10
C ALA A 49 -12.59 10.66 7.21
N GLY A 50 -12.79 10.59 5.89
CA GLY A 50 -12.38 11.63 4.94
C GLY A 50 -10.89 11.63 4.58
N HIS A 51 -10.12 10.67 5.10
CA HIS A 51 -8.68 10.59 4.83
C HIS A 51 -8.36 10.22 3.38
N VAL A 52 -9.20 9.37 2.77
CA VAL A 52 -9.03 8.98 1.35
C VAL A 52 -9.21 10.17 0.43
N ALA A 53 -10.24 10.99 0.64
CA ALA A 53 -10.48 12.19 -0.17
C ALA A 53 -9.32 13.19 -0.06
N ARG A 54 -8.76 13.36 1.14
CA ARG A 54 -7.57 14.21 1.35
C ARG A 54 -6.33 13.66 0.65
N ALA A 55 -6.09 12.35 0.72
CA ALA A 55 -4.98 11.69 0.03
C ALA A 55 -5.10 11.79 -1.50
N GLU A 56 -6.29 11.50 -2.05
CA GLU A 56 -6.60 11.63 -3.47
C GLU A 56 -6.36 13.06 -3.96
N ALA A 57 -6.84 14.06 -3.23
CA ALA A 57 -6.64 15.47 -3.58
C ALA A 57 -5.15 15.85 -3.60
N ALA A 58 -4.37 15.42 -2.60
CA ALA A 58 -2.93 15.70 -2.54
C ALA A 58 -2.18 15.05 -3.73
N ILE A 59 -2.51 13.81 -4.08
CA ILE A 59 -1.85 13.10 -5.19
C ILE A 59 -2.23 13.71 -6.55
N ARG A 60 -3.51 14.03 -6.77
CA ARG A 60 -3.95 14.69 -8.00
C ARG A 60 -3.36 16.09 -8.16
N ALA A 61 -3.25 16.85 -7.08
CA ALA A 61 -2.62 18.17 -7.10
C ALA A 61 -1.13 18.10 -7.49
N ALA A 62 -0.45 17.00 -7.16
CA ALA A 62 0.94 16.73 -7.58
C ALA A 62 1.07 16.23 -9.03
N GLY A 63 -0.05 15.94 -9.71
CA GLY A 63 -0.07 15.59 -11.14
C GLY A 63 -0.17 14.10 -11.47
N ALA A 64 -0.46 13.23 -10.49
CA ALA A 64 -0.69 11.81 -10.74
C ALA A 64 -2.19 11.46 -10.77
N GLU A 65 -2.56 10.48 -11.59
CA GLU A 65 -3.91 9.91 -11.61
C GLU A 65 -4.12 9.01 -10.38
N VAL A 66 -5.36 8.93 -9.90
CA VAL A 66 -5.71 8.15 -8.69
C VAL A 66 -6.88 7.23 -8.99
N THR A 67 -6.67 5.94 -8.67
CA THR A 67 -7.70 4.91 -8.58
C THR A 67 -7.84 4.50 -7.11
N ILE A 68 -9.07 4.22 -6.66
CA ILE A 68 -9.33 3.83 -5.27
C ILE A 68 -9.90 2.42 -5.24
N PHE A 69 -9.35 1.57 -4.36
CA PHE A 69 -9.90 0.28 -3.98
C PHE A 69 -10.18 0.29 -2.48
N ALA A 70 -11.47 0.38 -2.12
CA ALA A 70 -11.94 0.57 -0.75
C ALA A 70 -12.70 -0.65 -0.18
N GLU A 71 -12.45 -1.83 -0.73
CA GLU A 71 -13.12 -3.09 -0.35
C GLU A 71 -12.26 -3.94 0.60
N VAL A 72 -11.26 -3.35 1.27
CA VAL A 72 -10.51 -4.07 2.29
C VAL A 72 -11.33 -4.18 3.58
N GLU A 73 -11.41 -5.38 4.12
CA GLU A 73 -12.05 -5.70 5.40
C GLU A 73 -11.01 -6.08 6.48
N GLU A 74 -11.46 -6.18 7.73
CA GLU A 74 -10.65 -6.68 8.83
C GLU A 74 -10.28 -8.16 8.58
N ASN A 75 -8.98 -8.46 8.48
CA ASN A 75 -8.41 -9.73 8.00
C ASN A 75 -8.61 -9.95 6.49
N PRO A 76 -7.80 -9.31 5.64
CA PRO A 76 -7.96 -9.40 4.20
C PRO A 76 -7.72 -10.83 3.71
N THR A 77 -8.63 -11.33 2.87
CA THR A 77 -8.50 -12.63 2.21
C THR A 77 -7.64 -12.54 0.96
N THR A 78 -7.24 -13.70 0.43
CA THR A 78 -6.59 -13.76 -0.89
C THR A 78 -7.47 -13.23 -2.03
N GLU A 79 -8.79 -13.19 -1.84
CA GLU A 79 -9.75 -12.63 -2.79
C GLU A 79 -9.70 -11.10 -2.80
N HIS A 80 -9.57 -10.44 -1.64
CA HIS A 80 -9.34 -9.00 -1.57
C HIS A 80 -8.07 -8.60 -2.32
N VAL A 81 -6.99 -9.38 -2.15
CA VAL A 81 -5.74 -9.17 -2.89
C VAL A 81 -5.98 -9.33 -4.39
N ALA A 82 -6.64 -10.40 -4.83
CA ALA A 82 -6.94 -10.62 -6.25
C ALA A 82 -7.84 -9.53 -6.85
N ALA A 83 -8.81 -9.02 -6.09
CA ALA A 83 -9.65 -7.89 -6.49
C ALA A 83 -8.81 -6.62 -6.67
N GLY A 84 -7.94 -6.29 -5.70
CA GLY A 84 -7.01 -5.17 -5.80
C GLY A 84 -6.07 -5.28 -7.01
N VAL A 85 -5.56 -6.48 -7.32
CA VAL A 85 -4.74 -6.73 -8.52
C VAL A 85 -5.52 -6.46 -9.81
N ARG A 86 -6.80 -6.89 -9.90
CA ARG A 86 -7.63 -6.62 -11.08
C ARG A 86 -7.84 -5.13 -11.29
N VAL A 87 -8.14 -4.39 -10.21
CA VAL A 87 -8.27 -2.92 -10.25
C VAL A 87 -6.96 -2.27 -10.70
N ALA A 88 -5.84 -2.66 -10.09
CA ALA A 88 -4.52 -2.12 -10.43
C ALA A 88 -4.15 -2.33 -11.91
N ARG A 89 -4.37 -3.54 -12.44
CA ARG A 89 -4.12 -3.87 -13.85
C ARG A 89 -5.03 -3.09 -14.79
N GLY A 90 -6.32 -3.01 -14.49
CA GLY A 90 -7.29 -2.28 -15.31
C GLY A 90 -6.98 -0.78 -15.40
N ALA A 91 -6.42 -0.21 -14.33
CA ALA A 91 -6.02 1.20 -14.26
C ALA A 91 -4.56 1.45 -14.70
N GLY A 92 -3.80 0.42 -15.08
CA GLY A 92 -2.40 0.56 -15.50
C GLY A 92 -1.49 1.15 -14.41
N VAL A 93 -1.79 0.87 -13.13
CA VAL A 93 -1.14 1.46 -11.96
C VAL A 93 0.36 1.18 -11.93
N ASP A 94 1.14 2.21 -11.59
CA ASP A 94 2.60 2.12 -11.40
C ASP A 94 3.05 2.35 -9.94
N PHE A 95 2.13 2.73 -9.05
CA PHE A 95 2.42 3.00 -7.65
C PHE A 95 1.23 2.63 -6.74
N ILE A 96 1.50 2.05 -5.57
CA ILE A 96 0.45 1.63 -4.63
C ILE A 96 0.63 2.36 -3.29
N VAL A 97 -0.44 2.95 -2.79
CA VAL A 97 -0.57 3.53 -1.46
C VAL A 97 -1.51 2.67 -0.63
N GLY A 98 -0.98 1.98 0.39
CA GLY A 98 -1.82 1.39 1.44
C GLY A 98 -2.19 2.45 2.47
N LEU A 99 -3.46 2.84 2.53
CA LEU A 99 -3.98 3.88 3.43
C LEU A 99 -4.96 3.28 4.44
N GLY A 100 -4.50 3.08 5.68
CA GLY A 100 -5.31 2.51 6.76
C GLY A 100 -4.45 1.73 7.76
N GLY A 101 -5.07 0.75 8.44
CA GLY A 101 -4.39 -0.14 9.36
C GLY A 101 -3.61 -1.28 8.69
N GLY A 102 -3.26 -2.31 9.47
CA GLY A 102 -2.53 -3.50 9.00
C GLY A 102 -3.19 -4.18 7.81
N SER A 103 -4.52 -4.36 7.85
CA SER A 103 -5.30 -4.99 6.78
C SER A 103 -5.12 -4.31 5.42
N ALA A 104 -5.24 -2.97 5.36
CA ALA A 104 -5.06 -2.22 4.12
C ALA A 104 -3.63 -2.32 3.59
N MET A 105 -2.63 -2.22 4.49
CA MET A 105 -1.23 -2.34 4.12
C MET A 105 -0.86 -3.76 3.65
N ASP A 106 -1.40 -4.80 4.26
CA ASP A 106 -1.13 -6.18 3.88
C ASP A 106 -1.78 -6.53 2.55
N CYS A 107 -3.02 -6.06 2.31
CA CYS A 107 -3.66 -6.16 1.01
C CYS A 107 -2.85 -5.44 -0.09
N ALA A 108 -2.38 -4.21 0.20
CA ALA A 108 -1.55 -3.44 -0.73
C ALA A 108 -0.24 -4.17 -1.09
N LYS A 109 0.46 -4.72 -0.09
CA LYS A 109 1.68 -5.52 -0.30
C LYS A 109 1.41 -6.77 -1.12
N GLY A 110 0.34 -7.50 -0.80
CA GLY A 110 -0.06 -8.69 -1.55
C GLY A 110 -0.37 -8.37 -3.00
N ALA A 111 -1.09 -7.26 -3.25
CA ALA A 111 -1.41 -6.82 -4.60
C ALA A 111 -0.15 -6.45 -5.38
N ASN A 112 0.74 -5.65 -4.78
CA ASN A 112 2.03 -5.29 -5.38
C ASN A 112 2.87 -6.53 -5.72
N PHE A 113 2.89 -7.51 -4.80
CA PHE A 113 3.63 -8.75 -4.98
C PHE A 113 3.13 -9.55 -6.19
N LEU A 114 1.81 -9.73 -6.33
CA LEU A 114 1.22 -10.45 -7.47
C LEU A 114 1.26 -9.66 -8.78
N LEU A 115 1.23 -8.32 -8.73
CA LEU A 115 1.44 -7.49 -9.92
C LEU A 115 2.83 -7.69 -10.51
N THR A 116 3.83 -7.86 -9.65
CA THR A 116 5.24 -8.00 -10.06
C THR A 116 5.59 -9.43 -10.45
N ASN A 117 5.12 -10.43 -9.69
CA ASN A 117 5.54 -11.83 -9.86
C ASN A 117 4.52 -12.68 -10.64
N GLY A 118 3.28 -12.21 -10.80
CA GLY A 118 2.19 -13.00 -11.38
C GLY A 118 1.70 -14.13 -10.46
N GLY A 119 0.91 -15.05 -11.03
CA GLY A 119 0.30 -16.16 -10.27
C GLY A 119 -0.83 -15.71 -9.34
N ARG A 120 -1.12 -16.55 -8.35
CA ARG A 120 -2.10 -16.33 -7.27
C ARG A 120 -1.40 -16.41 -5.93
N MET A 121 -1.99 -15.82 -4.89
CA MET A 121 -1.36 -15.78 -3.56
C MET A 121 -1.03 -17.19 -3.03
N GLN A 122 -1.88 -18.18 -3.33
CA GLN A 122 -1.70 -19.56 -2.90
C GLN A 122 -0.44 -20.23 -3.49
N ASP A 123 0.03 -19.74 -4.64
CA ASP A 123 1.23 -20.27 -5.29
C ASP A 123 2.51 -19.91 -4.52
N TYR A 124 2.41 -19.00 -3.53
CA TYR A 124 3.52 -18.49 -2.73
C TYR A 124 3.40 -18.80 -1.23
N TRP A 125 2.49 -19.72 -0.84
CA TRP A 125 2.44 -20.15 0.56
C TRP A 125 3.69 -20.94 0.92
N GLY A 126 4.46 -20.40 1.87
CA GLY A 126 5.56 -21.12 2.48
C GLY A 126 5.04 -22.27 3.35
N VAL A 127 5.79 -23.37 3.37
CA VAL A 127 5.69 -24.38 4.42
C VAL A 127 6.74 -24.01 5.47
N GLY A 128 6.26 -23.66 6.66
CA GLY A 128 7.11 -23.37 7.82
C GLY A 128 7.63 -24.64 8.49
#